data_AF-A0A1B7LHL4-F1
#
_entry.id   AF-A0A1B7LHL4-F1
#
_cell.length_a   1.000
_cell.length_b   1.000
_cell.length_c   1.000
_cell.angle_alpha   90.00
_cell.angle_beta   90.00
_cell.angle_gamma   90.00
#
_symmetry.space_group_name_H-M   'P 1'
#
loop_
_entity.id
_entity.type
_entity.pdbx_description
1 polymer ?
#
loop_
_entity_poly.entity_id
_entity_poly.type
_entity_poly.pdbx_seq_one_letter_code
_entity_poly.pdbx_strand_id
1 'polypeptide(L)'
;MSGEPLDLQEKRLLKALEHIYRLQKCHFFAEEIMPGVMKELKLSDTEAIELVKALIDKGWLSTKGFLPRLFFRPENIAGFPVVVSAAGLARLRRKN
;
A
#
# COMPACT_ATOMS: atom_id res chain seq x y z
N MET A 1 -7.39 -23.57 18.73
CA MET A 1 -6.84 -22.31 19.28
C MET A 1 -6.81 -21.28 18.16
N SER A 2 -7.73 -20.31 18.22
CA SER A 2 -7.64 -18.92 17.70
C SER A 2 -6.97 -18.70 16.32
N GLY A 3 -7.66 -19.07 15.23
CA GLY A 3 -7.25 -18.74 13.85
C GLY A 3 -7.74 -17.39 13.30
N GLU A 4 -8.48 -16.60 14.09
CA GLU A 4 -9.21 -15.42 13.60
C GLU A 4 -8.44 -14.08 13.49
N PRO A 5 -7.33 -13.80 14.20
CA PRO A 5 -6.67 -12.47 14.12
C PRO A 5 -5.89 -12.21 12.82
N LEU A 6 -5.22 -13.24 12.29
CA LEU A 6 -4.33 -13.14 11.13
C LEU A 6 -5.09 -12.83 9.83
N ASP A 7 -6.30 -13.38 9.70
CA ASP A 7 -7.15 -13.21 8.52
C ASP A 7 -7.68 -11.78 8.38
N LEU A 8 -8.07 -11.13 9.49
CA LEU A 8 -8.60 -9.77 9.45
C LEU A 8 -7.54 -8.74 9.04
N GLN A 9 -6.32 -8.86 9.57
CA GLN A 9 -5.22 -7.97 9.21
C GLN A 9 -4.82 -8.17 7.75
N GLU A 10 -4.76 -9.41 7.28
CA GLU A 10 -4.44 -9.68 5.88
C GLU A 10 -5.52 -9.14 4.94
N LYS A 11 -6.81 -9.28 5.28
CA LYS A 11 -7.92 -8.68 4.54
C LYS A 11 -7.82 -7.16 4.44
N ARG A 12 -7.40 -6.48 5.51
CA ARG A 12 -7.17 -5.02 5.50
C ARG A 12 -6.05 -4.64 4.53
N LEU A 13 -4.94 -5.36 4.57
CA LEU A 13 -3.80 -5.12 3.68
C LEU A 13 -4.16 -5.40 2.21
N LEU A 14 -4.92 -6.46 1.95
CA LEU A 14 -5.46 -6.77 0.62
C LEU A 14 -6.36 -5.66 0.09
N LYS A 15 -7.28 -5.15 0.92
CA LYS A 15 -8.13 -4.03 0.56
C LYS A 15 -7.28 -2.80 0.20
N ALA A 16 -6.29 -2.45 1.03
CA ALA A 16 -5.39 -1.35 0.71
C ALA A 16 -4.64 -1.55 -0.61
N LEU A 17 -4.15 -2.76 -0.87
CA LEU A 17 -3.48 -3.12 -2.13
C LEU A 17 -4.40 -2.94 -3.34
N GLU A 18 -5.69 -3.26 -3.22
CA GLU A 18 -6.71 -3.02 -4.26
C GLU A 18 -6.91 -1.53 -4.54
N HIS A 19 -7.00 -0.71 -3.49
CA HIS A 19 -7.12 0.73 -3.63
C HIS A 19 -5.90 1.32 -4.34
N ILE A 20 -4.69 0.92 -3.93
CA ILE A 20 -3.43 1.33 -4.59
C ILE A 20 -3.46 0.93 -6.07
N TYR A 21 -3.76 -0.33 -6.38
CA TYR A 21 -3.76 -0.82 -7.76
C TYR A 21 -4.83 -0.13 -8.64
N ARG A 22 -6.01 0.16 -8.07
CA ARG A 22 -7.04 0.91 -8.77
C ARG A 22 -6.58 2.33 -9.09
N LEU A 23 -6.03 3.04 -8.10
CA LEU A 23 -5.55 4.40 -8.28
C LEU A 23 -4.38 4.46 -9.28
N GLN A 24 -3.47 3.48 -9.28
CA GLN A 24 -2.44 3.34 -10.31
C GLN A 24 -2.97 3.27 -11.75
N LYS A 25 -4.18 2.72 -11.95
CA LYS A 25 -4.81 2.66 -13.27
C LYS A 25 -5.58 3.92 -13.64
N CYS A 26 -6.02 4.68 -12.64
CA CYS A 26 -6.84 5.87 -12.82
C CYS A 26 -6.01 7.15 -12.90
N HIS A 27 -4.79 7.15 -12.36
CA HIS A 27 -3.92 8.31 -12.30
C HIS A 27 -2.73 8.16 -13.24
N PHE A 28 -2.41 9.25 -13.94
CA PHE A 28 -1.24 9.31 -14.82
C PHE A 28 0.06 9.53 -14.02
N PHE A 29 -0.01 10.35 -12.96
CA PHE A 29 1.15 10.68 -12.14
C PHE A 29 1.20 9.82 -10.86
N ALA A 30 2.38 9.26 -10.58
CA ALA A 30 2.58 8.38 -9.42
C ALA A 30 2.39 9.10 -8.08
N GLU A 31 2.69 10.40 -8.04
CA GLU A 31 2.58 11.27 -6.87
C GLU A 31 1.12 11.46 -6.40
N GLU A 32 0.14 11.20 -7.27
CA GLU A 32 -1.28 11.33 -6.94
C GLU A 32 -1.84 10.09 -6.24
N ILE A 33 -1.12 8.96 -6.30
CA ILE A 33 -1.64 7.68 -5.82
C ILE A 33 -1.70 7.67 -4.29
N MET A 34 -0.59 7.95 -3.60
CA MET A 34 -0.52 7.86 -2.15
C MET A 34 -1.44 8.86 -1.43
N PRO A 35 -1.56 10.14 -1.87
CA PRO A 35 -2.56 11.06 -1.33
C PRO A 35 -3.99 10.54 -1.51
N GLY A 36 -4.29 9.93 -2.67
CA GLY A 36 -5.58 9.27 -2.93
C GLY A 36 -5.86 8.11 -1.97
N VAL A 37 -4.87 7.24 -1.75
CA VAL A 37 -4.98 6.11 -0.80
C VAL A 37 -5.26 6.61 0.61
N MET A 38 -4.51 7.60 1.08
CA MET A 38 -4.67 8.18 2.41
C MET A 38 -6.06 8.79 2.58
N LYS A 39 -6.54 9.53 1.57
CA LYS A 39 -7.87 10.14 1.58
C LYS A 39 -9.00 9.09 1.61
N GLU A 40 -8.92 8.06 0.77
CA GLU A 40 -9.96 7.03 0.67
C GLU A 40 -10.02 6.13 1.90
N LEU A 41 -8.86 5.81 2.48
CA LEU A 41 -8.74 4.96 3.66
C LEU A 41 -8.75 5.74 4.98
N LYS A 42 -8.85 7.08 4.92
CA LYS A 42 -8.81 8.00 6.07
C LYS A 42 -7.59 7.77 6.98
N LEU A 43 -6.42 7.63 6.36
CA LEU A 43 -5.17 7.34 7.08
C LEU A 43 -4.50 8.65 7.50
N SER A 44 -4.03 8.68 8.73
CA SER A 44 -2.96 9.59 9.15
C SER A 44 -1.62 9.20 8.51
N ASP A 45 -0.64 10.10 8.58
CA ASP A 45 0.71 9.82 8.08
C ASP A 45 1.34 8.59 8.74
N THR A 46 1.17 8.45 10.06
CA THR A 46 1.69 7.30 10.81
C THR A 46 1.06 6.00 10.33
N GLU A 47 -0.27 5.95 10.22
CA GLU A 47 -0.99 4.77 9.72
C GLU A 47 -0.62 4.45 8.27
N ALA A 48 -0.41 5.47 7.45
CA ALA A 48 0.05 5.32 6.07
C ALA A 48 1.46 4.70 6.00
N ILE A 49 2.39 5.17 6.85
CA ILE A 49 3.74 4.60 6.94
C ILE A 49 3.68 3.14 7.37
N GLU A 50 2.91 2.82 8.41
CA GLU A 50 2.74 1.45 8.90
C GLU A 50 2.14 0.52 7.84
N LEU A 51 1.10 1.00 7.14
CA LEU A 51 0.46 0.28 6.05
C LEU A 51 1.46 -0.03 4.93
N VAL A 52 2.18 0.98 4.46
CA VAL A 52 3.14 0.82 3.36
C VAL A 52 4.28 -0.12 3.77
N LYS A 53 4.80 -0.01 5.00
CA LYS A 53 5.79 -0.95 5.54
C LYS A 53 5.27 -2.38 5.51
N ALA A 54 4.06 -2.63 6.03
CA ALA A 54 3.48 -3.97 6.05
C ALA A 54 3.29 -4.56 4.64
N LEU A 55 2.93 -3.73 3.64
CA LEU A 55 2.81 -4.16 2.25
C LEU A 55 4.17 -4.44 1.60
N ILE A 56 5.22 -3.70 1.95
CA ILE A 56 6.60 -3.95 1.50
C ILE A 56 7.15 -5.22 2.14
N ASP A 57 6.95 -5.42 3.43
CA ASP A 57 7.42 -6.60 4.16
C ASP A 57 6.79 -7.90 3.61
N LYS A 58 5.54 -7.82 3.14
CA LYS A 58 4.87 -8.92 2.42
C LYS A 58 5.32 -9.07 0.96
N GLY A 59 6.15 -8.17 0.47
CA GLY A 59 6.61 -8.12 -0.92
C GLY A 59 5.53 -7.72 -1.92
N TRP A 60 4.41 -7.13 -1.49
CA TRP A 60 3.28 -6.75 -2.35
C TRP A 60 3.49 -5.38 -3.01
N LEU A 61 4.33 -4.53 -2.41
CA LEU A 61 4.84 -3.31 -3.04
C LEU A 61 6.33 -3.46 -3.37
N SER A 62 6.73 -2.83 -4.46
CA SER A 62 8.12 -2.72 -4.90
C SER A 62 8.70 -1.38 -4.43
N THR A 63 9.87 -1.44 -3.81
CA THR A 63 10.70 -0.27 -3.47
C THR A 63 11.85 -0.06 -4.44
N LYS A 64 11.97 -0.90 -5.48
CA LYS A 64 13.06 -0.81 -6.46
C LYS A 64 13.06 0.56 -7.13
N GLY A 65 14.19 1.26 -7.04
CA GLY A 65 14.37 2.59 -7.61
C GLY A 65 14.06 3.75 -6.66
N PHE A 66 13.64 3.47 -5.42
CA PHE A 66 13.28 4.50 -4.45
C PHE A 66 13.97 4.25 -3.10
N LEU A 67 14.11 5.30 -2.30
CA LEU A 67 14.65 5.23 -0.94
C LEU A 67 13.50 5.45 0.06
N PRO A 68 12.87 4.39 0.61
CA PRO A 68 11.73 4.53 1.54
C PRO A 68 12.01 5.47 2.72
N ARG A 69 13.26 5.48 3.20
CA ARG A 69 13.72 6.38 4.28
C ARG A 69 13.50 7.88 4.01
N LEU A 70 13.41 8.32 2.76
CA LEU A 70 13.17 9.73 2.41
C LEU A 70 11.69 10.11 2.60
N PHE A 71 10.79 9.13 2.50
CA PHE A 71 9.35 9.34 2.50
C PHE A 71 8.68 8.88 3.80
N PHE A 72 9.29 7.95 4.54
CA PHE A 72 8.71 7.34 5.75
C PHE A 72 8.88 8.23 6.99
N ARG A 73 8.42 9.46 6.87
CA ARG A 73 8.36 10.47 7.91
C ARG A 73 7.04 11.23 7.74
N PRO A 74 6.47 11.78 8.82
CA PRO A 74 5.34 12.68 8.72
C PRO A 74 5.56 13.76 7.66
N GLU A 75 4.49 14.19 7.02
CA GLU A 75 4.42 15.20 5.96
C GLU A 75 5.03 14.78 4.61
N ASN A 76 5.75 13.65 4.54
CA ASN A 76 6.43 13.20 3.31
C ASN A 76 5.87 11.89 2.74
N ILE A 77 5.13 11.11 3.52
CA ILE A 77 4.60 9.81 3.06
C ILE A 77 3.64 9.98 1.88
N ALA A 78 2.93 11.10 1.79
CA ALA A 78 2.05 11.43 0.67
C ALA A 78 2.80 11.47 -0.68
N GLY A 79 4.10 11.73 -0.69
CA GLY A 79 4.93 11.70 -1.91
C GLY A 79 5.52 10.32 -2.24
N PHE A 80 5.25 9.29 -1.45
CA PHE A 80 5.87 7.98 -1.66
C PHE A 80 5.37 7.31 -2.96
N PRO A 81 6.27 6.94 -3.88
CA PRO A 81 5.89 6.24 -5.11
C PRO A 81 5.49 4.80 -4.77
N VAL A 82 4.18 4.56 -4.68
CA VAL A 82 3.63 3.23 -4.45
C VAL A 82 3.55 2.44 -5.74
N VAL A 83 4.38 1.40 -5.86
CA VAL A 83 4.41 0.50 -7.03
C VAL A 83 4.00 -0.92 -6.62
N VAL A 84 2.88 -1.43 -7.13
CA VAL A 84 2.48 -2.83 -6.91
C VAL A 84 3.45 -3.80 -7.58
N SER A 85 3.97 -4.75 -6.81
CA SER A 85 4.91 -5.76 -7.31
C SER A 85 4.20 -6.87 -8.10
N ALA A 86 4.97 -7.71 -8.81
CA ALA A 86 4.41 -8.93 -9.42
C ALA A 86 3.74 -9.86 -8.39
N ALA A 87 4.29 -9.96 -7.17
CA ALA A 87 3.70 -10.75 -6.10
C ALA A 87 2.39 -10.12 -5.59
N GLY A 88 2.33 -8.79 -5.48
CA GLY A 88 1.10 -8.07 -5.16
C GLY A 88 0.01 -8.30 -6.22
N LEU A 89 0.35 -8.20 -7.51
CA LEU A 89 -0.57 -8.51 -8.61
C LEU A 89 -1.07 -9.96 -8.57
N ALA A 90 -0.18 -10.92 -8.30
CA ALA A 90 -0.57 -12.32 -8.15
C ALA A 90 -1.53 -12.52 -6.97
N ARG A 91 -1.35 -11.77 -5.87
CA ARG A 91 -2.26 -11.82 -4.72
C ARG A 91 -3.65 -11.28 -5.08
N LEU A 92 -3.72 -10.16 -5.82
CA LEU A 92 -4.98 -9.57 -6.30
C LEU A 92 -5.74 -10.52 -7.24
N ARG A 93 -5.02 -11.25 -8.12
CA ARG A 93 -5.63 -12.21 -9.05
C ARG A 93 -6.23 -13.43 -8.38
N ARG A 94 -5.71 -13.87 -7.23
CA ARG A 94 -6.23 -15.03 -6.47
C ARG A 94 -7.52 -14.73 -5.70
N LYS A 95 -7.93 -13.46 -5.60
CA LYS A 95 -9.17 -13.04 -4.93
C LYS A 95 -10.39 -13.13 -5.86
N ASN A 96 -10.16 -13.05 -7.18
CA ASN A 96 -11.18 -13.23 -8.22
C ASN A 96 -11.25 -14.70 -8.64
#